data_AF-A0A7G5EC14-F1
#
_entry.id   AF-A0A7G5EC14-F1
#
_cell.length_a   1.000
_cell.length_b   1.000
_cell.length_c   1.000
_cell.angle_alpha   90.00
_cell.angle_beta   90.00
_cell.angle_gamma   90.00
#
_symmetry.space_group_name_H-M   'P 1'
#
loop_
_entity.id
_entity.type
_entity.pdbx_description
1 polymer ?
#
loop_
_entity_poly.entity_id
_entity_poly.type
_entity_poly.pdbx_seq_one_letter_code
_entity_poly.pdbx_strand_id
1 'polypeptide(L)'
;MDALNLQGWRPVRLYRDGNQTMVDWARLGDAPLRAPFYQESLKPLLNTPFNQAFRRQTPLDVLLAWHVQSPGISPCLLVFHVSRCGSTLFPQALAEGAHHLAMSEPPPVDFLLREALVNGWLSPAQAIAALRAWMSAWAQRSDAASPALQSASLKIDAWNTDQAPLLMQAWPEALPVFLTREPLAVLVSQMQERALYLVPGAFGPTFGLPGLSLLEQATMPPEQYCARMLGRIYADMARVADPAQALVLDHAQLPEAIEQLVLPRLSWQPDAPAMRALRERLSRHGKRPHEPFAQDTSDKHAKASTALRALAEQWMAPHYQQLRARCEAHDRAETLTEAAI
;
A
#
# COMPACT_ATOMS: atom_id res chain seq x y z
N MET A 1 14.27 -14.38 31.72
CA MET A 1 13.82 -12.99 31.49
C MET A 1 12.35 -13.07 31.23
N ASP A 2 11.51 -12.48 32.07
CA ASP A 2 10.08 -12.38 31.79
C ASP A 2 9.90 -11.65 30.46
N ALA A 3 9.09 -12.22 29.58
CA ALA A 3 8.87 -11.62 28.27
C ALA A 3 8.22 -10.25 28.41
N LEU A 4 8.74 -9.27 27.66
CA LEU A 4 8.24 -7.91 27.69
C LEU A 4 6.77 -7.89 27.20
N ASN A 5 5.85 -7.50 28.07
CA ASN A 5 4.45 -7.31 27.68
C ASN A 5 4.30 -6.02 26.85
N LEU A 6 3.89 -6.17 25.59
CA LEU A 6 3.70 -5.10 24.62
C LEU A 6 2.22 -4.84 24.29
N GLN A 7 1.28 -5.34 25.10
CA GLN A 7 -0.13 -5.03 24.95
C GLN A 7 -0.38 -3.51 24.97
N GLY A 8 -1.15 -3.03 23.98
CA GLY A 8 -1.43 -1.61 23.77
C GLY A 8 -0.29 -0.78 23.17
N TRP A 9 0.84 -1.40 22.84
CA TRP A 9 1.93 -0.76 22.11
C TRP A 9 1.88 -1.11 20.62
N ARG A 10 2.07 -0.10 19.76
CA ARG A 10 2.14 -0.27 18.31
C ARG A 10 3.57 -0.08 17.83
N PRO A 11 4.10 -0.95 16.95
CA PRO A 11 5.42 -0.76 16.35
C PRO A 11 5.30 0.31 15.25
N VAL A 12 5.64 1.55 15.60
CA VAL A 12 5.37 2.72 14.75
C VAL A 12 6.46 3.01 13.74
N ARG A 13 7.68 2.56 14.00
CA ARG A 13 8.85 2.73 13.12
C ARG A 13 9.81 1.54 13.29
N LEU A 14 10.37 1.06 12.19
CA LEU A 14 11.58 0.23 12.20
C LEU A 14 12.74 1.04 11.65
N TYR A 15 13.93 0.79 12.17
CA TYR A 15 15.16 1.46 11.73
C TYR A 15 16.38 0.60 12.02
N ARG A 16 17.49 0.93 11.37
CA ARG A 16 18.79 0.30 11.63
C ARG A 16 19.57 1.12 12.66
N ASP A 17 20.10 0.45 13.68
CA ASP A 17 21.07 1.01 14.63
C ASP A 17 22.29 0.09 14.68
N GLY A 18 23.41 0.57 14.13
CA GLY A 18 24.58 -0.27 13.87
C GLY A 18 24.22 -1.54 13.10
N ASN A 19 24.45 -2.70 13.73
CA ASN A 19 24.15 -4.01 13.15
C ASN A 19 22.81 -4.62 13.59
N GLN A 20 21.96 -3.86 14.26
CA GLN A 20 20.67 -4.33 14.76
C GLN A 20 19.51 -3.59 14.11
N THR A 21 18.45 -4.34 13.79
CA THR A 21 17.17 -3.77 13.41
C THR A 21 16.36 -3.51 14.66
N MET A 22 15.97 -2.25 14.85
CA MET A 22 15.27 -1.76 16.03
C MET A 22 13.82 -1.43 15.70
N VAL A 23 12.96 -1.53 16.71
CA VAL A 23 11.53 -1.23 16.66
C VAL A 23 11.25 -0.12 17.67
N ASP A 24 10.67 0.97 17.20
CA ASP A 24 10.17 2.08 18.01
C ASP A 24 8.67 1.89 18.24
N TRP A 25 8.24 1.99 19.49
CA TRP A 25 6.88 1.69 19.93
C TRP A 25 6.21 2.90 20.56
N ALA A 26 4.92 3.06 20.28
CA ALA A 26 4.07 4.11 20.87
C ALA A 26 2.71 3.55 21.31
N ARG A 27 2.04 4.23 22.25
CA ARG A 27 0.66 3.91 22.64
C ARG A 27 -0.29 4.83 21.89
N LEU A 28 -1.01 4.27 20.92
CA LEU A 28 -1.84 5.05 20.00
C LEU A 28 -3.35 4.89 20.26
N GLY A 29 -3.75 3.88 21.04
CA GLY A 29 -5.15 3.45 21.14
C GLY A 29 -5.62 2.77 19.85
N ASP A 30 -6.94 2.63 19.72
CA ASP A 30 -7.61 1.85 18.66
C ASP A 30 -8.51 2.71 17.76
N ALA A 31 -8.25 4.02 17.70
CA ALA A 31 -8.95 4.91 16.77
C ALA A 31 -8.68 4.48 15.31
N PRO A 32 -9.72 4.43 14.44
CA PRO A 32 -9.54 4.07 13.04
C PRO A 32 -8.58 5.02 12.30
N LEU A 33 -7.69 4.45 11.48
CA LEU A 33 -6.74 5.20 10.65
C LEU A 33 -7.41 5.67 9.36
N ARG A 34 -8.15 6.78 9.44
CA ARG A 34 -8.96 7.31 8.32
C ARG A 34 -8.19 8.22 7.35
N ALA A 35 -6.97 8.62 7.68
CA ALA A 35 -6.19 9.46 6.76
C ALA A 35 -5.73 8.64 5.53
N PRO A 36 -5.59 9.28 4.34
CA PRO A 36 -5.12 8.61 3.13
C PRO A 36 -3.79 7.88 3.27
N PHE A 37 -2.93 8.31 4.21
CA PHE A 37 -1.60 7.73 4.46
C PHE A 37 -1.37 7.49 5.95
N TYR A 38 -0.60 6.44 6.26
CA TYR A 38 -0.23 6.05 7.62
C TYR A 38 0.33 7.20 8.45
N GLN A 39 1.31 7.94 7.91
CA GLN A 39 1.99 9.01 8.64
C GLN A 39 1.02 10.14 9.06
N GLU A 40 0.01 10.44 8.25
CA GLU A 40 -0.98 11.47 8.53
C GLU A 40 -1.87 11.10 9.71
N SER A 41 -2.26 9.83 9.82
CA SER A 41 -3.02 9.31 10.97
C SER A 41 -2.19 9.30 12.25
N LEU A 42 -0.89 8.98 12.15
CA LEU A 42 -0.03 8.79 13.33
C LEU A 42 0.56 10.09 13.88
N LYS A 43 0.88 11.05 13.02
CA LYS A 43 1.54 12.31 13.43
C LYS A 43 0.89 12.99 14.64
N PRO A 44 -0.44 13.22 14.70
CA PRO A 44 -1.05 13.84 15.88
C PRO A 44 -0.93 12.96 17.14
N LEU A 45 -1.06 11.63 17.00
CA LEU A 45 -0.99 10.69 18.13
C LEU A 45 0.43 10.59 18.71
N LEU A 46 1.44 10.59 17.84
CA LEU A 46 2.85 10.57 18.24
C LEU A 46 3.28 11.88 18.91
N ASN A 47 2.63 13.01 18.60
CA ASN A 47 2.92 14.31 19.21
C ASN A 47 2.26 14.53 20.57
N THR A 48 1.54 13.55 21.12
CA THR A 48 1.00 13.65 22.48
C THR A 48 2.13 13.60 23.52
N PRO A 49 2.01 14.30 24.67
CA PRO A 49 3.08 14.33 25.69
C PRO A 49 3.52 12.93 26.15
N PHE A 50 2.58 11.99 26.29
CA PHE A 50 2.90 10.61 26.65
C PHE A 50 3.82 9.94 25.62
N ASN A 51 3.48 10.02 24.33
CA ASN A 51 4.28 9.42 23.27
C ASN A 51 5.58 10.18 22.97
N GLN A 52 5.74 11.42 23.46
CA GLN A 52 7.03 12.11 23.41
C GLN A 52 7.96 11.64 24.53
N ALA A 53 7.42 11.40 25.74
CA ALA A 53 8.21 11.06 26.93
C ALA A 53 8.46 9.55 27.11
N PHE A 54 7.54 8.69 26.68
CA PHE A 54 7.53 7.26 27.07
C PHE A 54 7.65 6.28 25.89
N ARG A 55 8.30 6.67 24.77
CA ARG A 55 8.56 5.71 23.69
C ARG A 55 9.41 4.55 24.18
N ARG A 56 9.11 3.36 23.67
CA ARG A 56 9.93 2.16 23.93
C ARG A 56 10.68 1.81 22.66
N GLN A 57 11.94 1.44 22.81
CA GLN A 57 12.75 0.93 21.71
C GLN A 57 13.23 -0.46 22.09
N THR A 58 13.04 -1.41 21.18
CA THR A 58 13.46 -2.80 21.37
C THR A 58 14.15 -3.29 20.11
N PRO A 59 15.01 -4.30 20.17
CA PRO A 59 15.43 -4.99 18.96
C PRO A 59 14.26 -5.76 18.34
N LEU A 60 14.40 -6.12 17.06
CA LEU A 60 13.38 -6.82 16.26
C LEU A 60 12.97 -8.17 16.85
N ASP A 61 13.90 -8.87 17.51
CA ASP A 61 13.64 -10.16 18.16
C ASP A 61 12.52 -10.08 19.22
N VAL A 62 12.38 -8.96 19.91
CA VAL A 62 11.29 -8.72 20.87
C VAL A 62 9.93 -8.63 20.17
N LEU A 63 9.86 -7.99 19.00
CA LEU A 63 8.63 -7.98 18.18
C LEU A 63 8.28 -9.39 17.70
N LEU A 64 9.27 -10.16 17.27
CA LEU A 64 9.07 -11.56 16.85
C LEU A 64 8.60 -12.45 18.01
N ALA A 65 9.21 -12.30 19.19
CA ALA A 65 8.80 -13.02 20.40
C ALA A 65 7.38 -12.64 20.84
N TRP A 66 7.03 -11.34 20.75
CA TRP A 66 5.68 -10.87 21.04
C TRP A 66 4.63 -11.48 20.11
N HIS A 67 4.93 -11.60 18.82
CA HIS A 67 4.02 -12.25 17.86
C HIS A 67 3.72 -13.71 18.22
N VAL A 68 4.71 -14.46 18.72
CA VAL A 68 4.51 -15.84 19.19
C VAL A 68 3.61 -15.88 20.43
N GLN A 69 3.77 -14.93 21.35
CA GLN A 69 3.03 -14.90 22.62
C GLN A 69 1.61 -14.35 22.48
N SER A 70 1.43 -13.39 21.57
CA SER A 70 0.18 -12.71 21.32
C SER A 70 -0.04 -12.61 19.80
N PRO A 71 -0.50 -13.67 19.14
CA PRO A 71 -0.81 -13.58 17.71
C PRO A 71 -2.04 -12.68 17.50
N GLY A 72 -1.90 -11.73 16.57
CA GLY A 72 -2.99 -10.96 16.00
C GLY A 72 -3.55 -11.63 14.74
N ILE A 73 -4.33 -10.88 13.96
CA ILE A 73 -4.89 -11.36 12.69
C ILE A 73 -3.98 -11.01 11.51
N SER A 74 -4.06 -11.84 10.47
CA SER A 74 -3.46 -11.58 9.16
C SER A 74 -4.36 -10.65 8.33
N PRO A 75 -3.81 -9.88 7.38
CA PRO A 75 -4.62 -9.10 6.45
C PRO A 75 -5.38 -10.05 5.51
N CYS A 76 -6.60 -9.65 5.13
CA CYS A 76 -7.40 -10.33 4.11
C CYS A 76 -7.21 -9.71 2.71
N LEU A 77 -6.52 -8.57 2.61
CA LEU A 77 -6.36 -7.81 1.37
C LEU A 77 -4.98 -7.15 1.32
N LEU A 78 -4.30 -7.30 0.17
CA LEU A 78 -3.07 -6.60 -0.19
C LEU A 78 -3.32 -5.73 -1.43
N VAL A 79 -3.05 -4.44 -1.35
CA VAL A 79 -3.28 -3.50 -2.46
C VAL A 79 -1.94 -2.99 -3.01
N PHE A 80 -1.62 -3.44 -4.21
CA PHE A 80 -0.50 -2.97 -5.04
C PHE A 80 -1.01 -1.98 -6.08
N HIS A 81 -0.19 -1.00 -6.46
CA HIS A 81 -0.69 0.08 -7.30
C HIS A 81 0.40 0.84 -8.07
N VAL A 82 0.06 1.45 -9.21
CA VAL A 82 0.99 2.17 -10.10
C VAL A 82 1.21 3.65 -9.75
N SER A 83 0.83 4.07 -8.54
CA SER A 83 0.71 5.50 -8.14
C SER A 83 -0.37 6.27 -8.91
N ARG A 84 -0.98 7.29 -8.27
CA ARG A 84 -2.03 8.17 -8.86
C ARG A 84 -3.22 7.46 -9.57
N CYS A 85 -3.49 6.20 -9.21
CA CYS A 85 -4.57 5.39 -9.78
C CYS A 85 -5.84 5.31 -8.92
N GLY A 86 -5.92 6.07 -7.82
CA GLY A 86 -7.05 6.02 -6.90
C GLY A 86 -6.95 4.96 -5.79
N SER A 87 -5.79 4.30 -5.63
CA SER A 87 -5.56 3.26 -4.62
C SER A 87 -5.88 3.69 -3.17
N THR A 88 -5.84 4.99 -2.87
CA THR A 88 -6.25 5.52 -1.56
C THR A 88 -7.73 5.33 -1.24
N LEU A 89 -8.59 5.02 -2.23
CA LEU A 89 -9.99 4.70 -1.99
C LEU A 89 -10.14 3.44 -1.14
N PHE A 90 -9.30 2.43 -1.36
CA PHE A 90 -9.32 1.17 -0.61
C PHE A 90 -9.19 1.38 0.90
N PRO A 91 -8.07 1.91 1.43
CA PRO A 91 -7.91 2.03 2.87
C PRO A 91 -8.94 2.97 3.48
N GLN A 92 -9.39 4.01 2.76
CA GLN A 92 -10.38 4.94 3.31
C GLN A 92 -11.78 4.35 3.37
N ALA A 93 -12.20 3.61 2.35
CA ALA A 93 -13.49 2.95 2.33
C ALA A 93 -13.55 1.83 3.39
N LEU A 94 -12.47 1.07 3.53
CA LEU A 94 -12.38 -0.03 4.49
C LEU A 94 -12.19 0.45 5.94
N ALA A 95 -11.59 1.62 6.17
CA ALA A 95 -11.46 2.22 7.50
C ALA A 95 -12.79 2.68 8.12
N GLU A 96 -13.90 2.67 7.36
CA GLU A 96 -15.24 2.94 7.90
C GLU A 96 -15.79 1.77 8.74
N GLY A 97 -15.25 0.55 8.56
CA GLY A 97 -15.59 -0.59 9.39
C GLY A 97 -14.90 -0.53 10.76
N ALA A 98 -15.68 -0.48 11.84
CA ALA A 98 -15.15 -0.46 13.21
C ALA A 98 -14.33 -1.72 13.59
N HIS A 99 -14.51 -2.81 12.85
CA HIS A 99 -13.83 -4.09 13.04
C HIS A 99 -12.76 -4.37 11.96
N HIS A 100 -12.40 -3.37 11.16
CA HIS A 100 -11.40 -3.50 10.09
C HIS A 100 -10.22 -2.54 10.31
N LEU A 101 -9.01 -3.06 10.21
CA LEU A 101 -7.79 -2.25 10.21
C LEU A 101 -7.28 -2.01 8.78
N ALA A 102 -7.41 -0.79 8.29
CA ALA A 102 -6.86 -0.41 6.99
C ALA A 102 -5.51 0.31 7.14
N MET A 103 -4.44 -0.31 6.63
CA MET A 103 -3.09 0.25 6.63
C MET A 103 -2.73 0.78 5.24
N SER A 104 -2.31 2.05 5.15
CA SER A 104 -1.94 2.71 3.89
C SER A 104 -0.49 3.14 3.90
N GLU A 105 0.35 2.47 3.11
CA GLU A 105 1.78 2.79 2.90
C GLU A 105 2.56 2.97 4.22
N PRO A 106 2.64 1.94 5.10
CA PRO A 106 3.32 2.08 6.38
C PRO A 106 4.85 2.11 6.19
N PRO A 107 5.56 3.15 6.66
CA PRO A 107 7.03 3.20 6.60
C PRO A 107 7.73 1.99 7.24
N PRO A 108 7.23 1.38 8.33
CA PRO A 108 7.69 0.06 8.80
C PRO A 108 7.78 -1.03 7.73
N VAL A 109 6.76 -1.12 6.87
CA VAL A 109 6.68 -2.10 5.79
C VAL A 109 7.66 -1.73 4.68
N ASP A 110 7.71 -0.46 4.28
CA ASP A 110 8.70 0.03 3.31
C ASP A 110 10.13 -0.25 3.78
N PHE A 111 10.46 0.01 5.06
CA PHE A 111 11.77 -0.29 5.62
C PHE A 111 12.14 -1.78 5.48
N LEU A 112 11.20 -2.69 5.81
CA LEU A 112 11.44 -4.12 5.71
C LEU A 112 11.69 -4.57 4.26
N LEU A 113 10.94 -4.02 3.31
CA LEU A 113 10.98 -4.39 1.90
C LEU A 113 12.14 -3.74 1.14
N ARG A 114 12.33 -2.42 1.29
CA ARG A 114 13.26 -1.61 0.50
C ARG A 114 14.65 -1.47 1.14
N GLU A 115 14.75 -1.54 2.46
CA GLU A 115 16.02 -1.38 3.16
C GLU A 115 16.54 -2.71 3.69
N ALA A 116 15.81 -3.33 4.62
CA ALA A 116 16.31 -4.50 5.34
C ALA A 116 16.55 -5.70 4.42
N LEU A 117 15.61 -5.97 3.50
CA LEU A 117 15.74 -7.06 2.53
C LEU A 117 16.78 -6.76 1.44
N VAL A 118 16.68 -5.60 0.80
CA VAL A 118 17.55 -5.22 -0.33
C VAL A 118 19.02 -5.13 0.09
N ASN A 119 19.31 -4.62 1.29
CA ASN A 119 20.68 -4.53 1.79
C ASN A 119 21.15 -5.84 2.48
N GLY A 120 20.34 -6.90 2.47
CA GLY A 120 20.70 -8.20 3.05
C GLY A 120 20.81 -8.20 4.58
N TRP A 121 20.24 -7.20 5.26
CA TRP A 121 20.22 -7.17 6.74
C TRP A 121 19.29 -8.23 7.32
N LEU A 122 18.25 -8.61 6.56
CA LEU A 122 17.35 -9.71 6.86
C LEU A 122 17.26 -10.63 5.63
N SER A 123 17.25 -11.94 5.85
CA SER A 123 16.87 -12.90 4.83
C SER A 123 15.38 -12.77 4.47
N PRO A 124 14.94 -13.29 3.31
CA PRO A 124 13.51 -13.30 2.95
C PRO A 124 12.61 -13.90 4.03
N ALA A 125 13.04 -15.00 4.67
CA ALA A 125 12.28 -15.63 5.75
C ALA A 125 12.19 -14.73 7.00
N GLN A 126 13.27 -14.01 7.34
CA GLN A 126 13.28 -13.05 8.45
C GLN A 126 12.41 -11.83 8.15
N ALA A 127 12.41 -11.34 6.91
CA ALA A 127 11.54 -10.24 6.48
C ALA A 127 10.05 -10.65 6.56
N ILE A 128 9.69 -11.85 6.10
CA ILE A 128 8.33 -12.40 6.23
C ILE A 128 7.90 -12.48 7.70
N ALA A 129 8.77 -13.00 8.57
CA ALA A 129 8.48 -13.09 10.00
C ALA A 129 8.27 -11.70 10.63
N ALA A 130 9.10 -10.73 10.26
CA ALA A 130 8.98 -9.35 10.72
C ALA A 130 7.70 -8.66 10.22
N LEU A 131 7.32 -8.86 8.96
CA LEU A 131 6.07 -8.34 8.38
C LEU A 131 4.84 -8.89 9.12
N ARG A 132 4.81 -10.22 9.33
CA ARG A 132 3.74 -10.89 10.09
C ARG A 132 3.65 -10.37 11.52
N ALA A 133 4.79 -10.27 12.21
CA ALA A 133 4.83 -9.79 13.58
C ALA A 133 4.39 -8.32 13.69
N TRP A 134 4.84 -7.47 12.77
CA TRP A 134 4.44 -6.06 12.71
C TRP A 134 2.93 -5.90 12.49
N MET A 135 2.38 -6.62 11.50
CA MET A 135 0.95 -6.59 11.18
C MET A 135 0.11 -7.14 12.34
N SER A 136 0.54 -8.25 12.93
CA SER A 136 -0.05 -8.84 14.12
C SER A 136 -0.13 -7.85 15.29
N ALA A 137 0.96 -7.16 15.59
CA ALA A 137 1.01 -6.19 16.68
C ALA A 137 0.09 -4.99 16.42
N TRP A 138 -0.14 -4.59 15.16
CA TRP A 138 -1.13 -3.57 14.80
C TRP A 138 -2.57 -4.06 14.88
N ALA A 139 -2.80 -5.34 14.59
CA ALA A 139 -4.13 -5.92 14.57
C ALA A 139 -4.62 -6.48 15.93
N GLN A 140 -3.84 -6.30 16.99
CA GLN A 140 -4.27 -6.57 18.37
C GLN A 140 -5.14 -5.43 18.91
N ARG A 141 -5.89 -5.67 20.00
CA ARG A 141 -6.57 -4.61 20.74
C ARG A 141 -5.63 -3.93 21.73
N SER A 142 -5.81 -2.64 21.94
CA SER A 142 -5.05 -1.91 22.96
C SER A 142 -5.47 -2.29 24.38
N ASP A 143 -6.77 -2.53 24.60
CA ASP A 143 -7.36 -2.97 25.86
C ASP A 143 -8.66 -3.76 25.65
N ALA A 144 -9.26 -4.24 26.75
CA ALA A 144 -10.48 -5.04 26.71
C ALA A 144 -11.74 -4.24 26.35
N ALA A 145 -11.71 -2.91 26.46
CA ALA A 145 -12.84 -2.04 26.13
C ALA A 145 -12.90 -1.73 24.62
N SER A 146 -11.78 -1.93 23.91
CA SER A 146 -11.67 -1.63 22.49
C SER A 146 -12.32 -2.71 21.62
N PRO A 147 -12.99 -2.34 20.50
CA PRO A 147 -13.60 -3.30 19.59
C PRO A 147 -12.59 -4.32 19.05
N ALA A 148 -12.99 -5.59 18.93
CA ALA A 148 -12.16 -6.59 18.29
C ALA A 148 -11.97 -6.23 16.80
N LEU A 149 -10.73 -6.25 16.32
CA LEU A 149 -10.49 -6.32 14.89
C LEU A 149 -10.80 -7.74 14.41
N GLN A 150 -11.53 -7.82 13.29
CA GLN A 150 -11.90 -9.07 12.63
C GLN A 150 -11.14 -9.25 11.31
N SER A 151 -10.68 -8.15 10.72
CA SER A 151 -9.95 -8.14 9.46
C SER A 151 -8.99 -6.98 9.38
N ALA A 152 -8.04 -7.08 8.44
CA ALA A 152 -7.14 -6.01 8.12
C ALA A 152 -6.82 -5.98 6.62
N SER A 153 -6.38 -4.83 6.14
CA SER A 153 -5.87 -4.65 4.77
C SER A 153 -4.58 -3.86 4.80
N LEU A 154 -3.72 -4.13 3.82
CA LEU A 154 -2.45 -3.44 3.66
C LEU A 154 -2.32 -2.95 2.23
N LYS A 155 -2.24 -1.63 2.06
CA LYS A 155 -1.83 -0.99 0.81
C LYS A 155 -0.34 -0.71 0.87
N ILE A 156 0.38 -1.13 -0.15
CA ILE A 156 1.83 -1.11 -0.24
C ILE A 156 2.27 0.10 -1.08
N ASP A 157 3.39 0.72 -0.71
CA ASP A 157 4.02 1.75 -1.54
C ASP A 157 4.28 1.25 -2.97
N ALA A 158 3.90 2.05 -3.96
CA ALA A 158 3.93 1.66 -5.37
C ALA A 158 5.28 1.10 -5.85
N TRP A 159 6.39 1.61 -5.33
CA TRP A 159 7.74 1.20 -5.72
C TRP A 159 8.18 -0.17 -5.16
N ASN A 160 7.44 -0.73 -4.21
CA ASN A 160 7.67 -2.07 -3.64
C ASN A 160 6.79 -3.14 -4.30
N THR A 161 6.14 -2.85 -5.43
CA THR A 161 5.27 -3.81 -6.13
C THR A 161 6.02 -5.07 -6.57
N ASP A 162 7.30 -4.97 -6.88
CA ASP A 162 8.17 -6.12 -7.19
C ASP A 162 8.27 -7.14 -6.05
N GLN A 163 8.01 -6.72 -4.81
CA GLN A 163 8.02 -7.54 -3.61
C GLN A 163 6.67 -8.26 -3.35
N ALA A 164 5.70 -8.13 -4.26
CA ALA A 164 4.41 -8.82 -4.14
C ALA A 164 4.54 -10.34 -3.88
N PRO A 165 5.43 -11.10 -4.54
CA PRO A 165 5.60 -12.53 -4.26
C PRO A 165 5.99 -12.82 -2.80
N LEU A 166 6.81 -11.97 -2.18
CA LEU A 166 7.19 -12.12 -0.77
C LEU A 166 6.02 -11.83 0.17
N LEU A 167 5.22 -10.81 -0.13
CA LEU A 167 4.02 -10.46 0.65
C LEU A 167 2.93 -11.52 0.51
N MET A 168 2.75 -12.11 -0.66
CA MET A 168 1.85 -13.24 -0.89
C MET A 168 2.33 -14.49 -0.15
N GLN A 169 3.64 -14.73 -0.03
CA GLN A 169 4.16 -15.77 0.85
C GLN A 169 3.95 -15.45 2.33
N ALA A 170 4.04 -14.17 2.72
CA ALA A 170 3.75 -13.73 4.08
C ALA A 170 2.28 -13.96 4.43
N TRP A 171 1.34 -13.71 3.51
CA TRP A 171 -0.09 -13.89 3.74
C TRP A 171 -0.77 -14.57 2.54
N PRO A 172 -0.66 -15.91 2.42
CA PRO A 172 -1.21 -16.66 1.29
C PRO A 172 -2.73 -16.56 1.15
N GLU A 173 -3.44 -16.34 2.26
CA GLU A 173 -4.90 -16.21 2.29
C GLU A 173 -5.39 -14.79 1.98
N ALA A 174 -4.49 -13.81 1.86
CA ALA A 174 -4.85 -12.44 1.55
C ALA A 174 -5.11 -12.29 0.05
N LEU A 175 -6.21 -11.63 -0.32
CA LEU A 175 -6.49 -11.30 -1.71
C LEU A 175 -5.49 -10.25 -2.21
N PRO A 176 -4.68 -10.53 -3.24
CA PRO A 176 -3.86 -9.51 -3.88
C PRO A 176 -4.70 -8.75 -4.91
N VAL A 177 -4.65 -7.42 -4.85
CA VAL A 177 -5.25 -6.51 -5.82
C VAL A 177 -4.16 -5.64 -6.43
N PHE A 178 -4.04 -5.66 -7.75
CA PHE A 178 -3.15 -4.80 -8.52
C PHE A 178 -3.97 -3.73 -9.24
N LEU A 179 -3.90 -2.50 -8.75
CA LEU A 179 -4.63 -1.36 -9.31
C LEU A 179 -3.76 -0.56 -10.29
N THR A 180 -4.13 -0.64 -11.56
CA THR A 180 -3.51 0.11 -12.66
C THR A 180 -4.35 1.32 -13.08
N ARG A 181 -3.81 2.12 -13.99
CA ARG A 181 -4.46 3.26 -14.63
C ARG A 181 -3.80 3.56 -15.96
N GLU A 182 -4.50 4.24 -16.87
CA GLU A 182 -3.91 4.76 -18.09
C GLU A 182 -2.63 5.60 -17.80
N PRO A 183 -1.48 5.27 -18.42
CA PRO A 183 -0.18 5.86 -18.15
C PRO A 183 -0.08 7.38 -18.25
N LEU A 184 -0.62 7.98 -19.30
CA LEU A 184 -0.50 9.40 -19.54
C LEU A 184 -1.21 10.19 -18.44
N ALA A 185 -2.38 9.72 -17.99
CA ALA A 185 -3.10 10.31 -16.88
C ALA A 185 -2.29 10.28 -15.56
N VAL A 186 -1.59 9.18 -15.28
CA VAL A 186 -0.70 9.06 -14.11
C VAL A 186 0.46 10.05 -14.22
N LEU A 187 1.14 10.09 -15.37
CA LEU A 187 2.28 10.98 -15.58
C LEU A 187 1.88 12.46 -15.48
N VAL A 188 0.78 12.87 -16.12
CA VAL A 188 0.25 14.24 -16.00
C VAL A 188 -0.10 14.57 -14.55
N SER A 189 -0.69 13.62 -13.80
CA SER A 189 -0.98 13.85 -12.39
C SER A 189 0.29 14.07 -11.55
N GLN A 190 1.39 13.37 -11.86
CA GLN A 190 2.68 13.58 -11.19
C GLN A 190 3.36 14.89 -11.61
N MET A 191 3.08 15.41 -12.81
CA MET A 191 3.58 16.72 -13.22
C MET A 191 2.86 17.87 -12.52
N GLN A 192 1.59 17.68 -12.16
CA GLN A 192 0.82 18.67 -11.41
C GLN A 192 1.15 18.65 -9.92
N GLU A 193 1.32 17.46 -9.35
CA GLU A 193 1.62 17.28 -7.93
C GLU A 193 2.62 16.13 -7.80
N ARG A 194 3.90 16.46 -7.75
CA ARG A 194 4.98 15.47 -7.79
C ARG A 194 5.13 14.76 -6.45
N ALA A 195 5.09 13.43 -6.47
CA ALA A 195 5.42 12.61 -5.31
C ALA A 195 6.93 12.65 -5.01
N LEU A 196 7.31 12.59 -3.73
CA LEU A 196 8.70 12.73 -3.30
C LEU A 196 9.62 11.64 -3.88
N TYR A 197 9.14 10.41 -4.08
CA TYR A 197 9.94 9.32 -4.66
C TYR A 197 10.33 9.56 -6.13
N LEU A 198 9.67 10.51 -6.80
CA LEU A 198 10.01 10.96 -8.15
C LEU A 198 11.03 12.11 -8.16
N VAL A 199 11.65 12.42 -7.02
CA VAL A 199 12.78 13.33 -6.92
C VAL A 199 14.06 12.49 -6.74
N PRO A 200 15.02 12.55 -7.69
CA PRO A 200 16.28 11.81 -7.57
C PRO A 200 16.98 12.06 -6.23
N GLY A 201 17.38 10.99 -5.56
CA GLY A 201 18.11 11.04 -4.28
C GLY A 201 17.25 11.28 -3.03
N ALA A 202 15.95 11.59 -3.15
CA ALA A 202 15.10 11.86 -1.99
C ALA A 202 14.93 10.67 -1.03
N PHE A 203 15.13 9.44 -1.54
CA PHE A 203 15.03 8.18 -0.77
C PHE A 203 16.41 7.49 -0.63
N GLY A 204 17.48 8.28 -0.67
CA GLY A 204 18.86 7.79 -0.58
C GLY A 204 19.46 7.47 -1.96
N PRO A 205 20.79 7.22 -2.01
CA PRO A 205 21.54 7.10 -3.27
C PRO A 205 21.29 5.79 -4.02
N THR A 206 20.73 4.78 -3.36
CA THR A 206 20.46 3.45 -3.94
C THR A 206 19.03 3.30 -4.45
N PHE A 207 18.15 4.27 -4.20
CA PHE A 207 16.78 4.28 -4.72
C PHE A 207 16.72 5.03 -6.05
N GLY A 208 16.01 4.46 -7.03
CA GLY A 208 15.77 5.10 -8.32
C GLY A 208 15.85 4.11 -9.48
N LEU A 209 16.38 4.59 -10.61
CA LEU A 209 16.52 3.80 -11.84
C LEU A 209 17.76 2.88 -11.77
N PRO A 210 17.59 1.54 -11.89
CA PRO A 210 18.71 0.62 -11.88
C PRO A 210 19.74 0.93 -12.97
N GLY A 211 21.03 0.79 -12.63
CA GLY A 211 22.13 0.98 -13.57
C GLY A 211 22.51 2.43 -13.85
N LEU A 212 21.87 3.41 -13.20
CA LEU A 212 22.24 4.82 -13.30
C LEU A 212 22.76 5.35 -11.96
N SER A 213 23.83 6.13 -12.00
CA SER A 213 24.32 6.89 -10.86
C SER A 213 23.32 7.97 -10.42
N LEU A 214 23.45 8.44 -9.18
CA LEU A 214 22.63 9.54 -8.67
C LEU A 214 22.78 10.81 -9.53
N LEU A 215 24.00 11.09 -10.02
CA LEU A 215 24.24 12.26 -10.87
C LEU A 215 23.49 12.14 -12.20
N GLU A 216 23.57 11.00 -12.88
CA GLU A 216 22.86 10.77 -14.15
C GLU A 216 21.34 10.94 -13.98
N GLN A 217 20.80 10.42 -12.87
CA GLN A 217 19.38 10.58 -12.53
C GLN A 217 19.02 12.04 -12.25
N ALA A 218 19.86 12.76 -11.49
CA ALA A 218 19.63 14.16 -11.14
C ALA A 218 19.76 15.13 -12.34
N THR A 219 20.60 14.80 -13.33
CA THR A 219 20.74 15.60 -14.56
C THR A 219 19.72 15.26 -15.64
N MET A 220 18.95 14.19 -15.46
CA MET A 220 17.91 13.78 -16.40
C MET A 220 16.77 14.80 -16.41
N PRO A 221 16.18 15.11 -17.59
CA PRO A 221 14.95 15.90 -17.65
C PRO A 221 13.89 15.33 -16.68
N PRO A 222 13.26 16.15 -15.81
CA PRO A 222 12.38 15.65 -14.76
C PRO A 222 11.21 14.80 -15.27
N GLU A 223 10.63 15.15 -16.41
CA GLU A 223 9.55 14.42 -17.07
C GLU A 223 10.02 13.01 -17.48
N GLN A 224 11.24 12.93 -18.03
CA GLN A 224 11.84 11.67 -18.46
C GLN A 224 12.16 10.78 -17.26
N TYR A 225 12.74 11.35 -16.18
CA TYR A 225 12.97 10.61 -14.95
C TYR A 225 11.66 10.05 -14.38
N CYS A 226 10.62 10.87 -14.33
CA CYS A 226 9.31 10.45 -13.84
C CYS A 226 8.70 9.33 -14.69
N ALA A 227 8.71 9.47 -16.02
CA ALA A 227 8.17 8.46 -16.93
C ALA A 227 8.90 7.12 -16.80
N ARG A 228 10.24 7.15 -16.65
CA ARG A 228 11.04 5.92 -16.46
C ARG A 228 10.81 5.27 -15.10
N MET A 229 10.71 6.06 -14.03
CA MET A 229 10.42 5.56 -12.69
C MET A 229 9.04 4.92 -12.61
N LEU A 230 8.02 5.59 -13.15
CA LEU A 230 6.68 5.01 -13.26
C LEU A 230 6.68 3.80 -14.19
N GLY A 231 7.38 3.86 -15.32
CA GLY A 231 7.57 2.74 -16.24
C GLY A 231 8.11 1.49 -15.55
N ARG A 232 9.13 1.64 -14.69
CA ARG A 232 9.62 0.56 -13.82
C ARG A 232 8.51 -0.02 -12.94
N ILE A 233 7.71 0.82 -12.28
CA ILE A 233 6.60 0.36 -11.42
C ILE A 233 5.56 -0.44 -12.23
N TYR A 234 5.18 0.05 -13.42
CA TYR A 234 4.28 -0.69 -14.31
C TYR A 234 4.90 -2.01 -14.76
N ALA A 235 6.20 -2.02 -15.10
CA ALA A 235 6.92 -3.21 -15.51
C ALA A 235 6.96 -4.26 -14.38
N ASP A 236 7.27 -3.83 -13.16
CA ASP A 236 7.26 -4.70 -11.98
C ASP A 236 5.87 -5.26 -11.72
N MET A 237 4.82 -4.44 -11.81
CA MET A 237 3.43 -4.90 -11.69
C MET A 237 3.08 -5.91 -12.79
N ALA A 238 3.39 -5.61 -14.04
CA ALA A 238 3.16 -6.53 -15.16
C ALA A 238 3.97 -7.83 -15.02
N ARG A 239 5.10 -7.82 -14.33
CA ARG A 239 5.86 -9.05 -14.07
C ARG A 239 5.22 -9.93 -13.00
N VAL A 240 4.68 -9.34 -11.92
CA VAL A 240 4.24 -10.10 -10.74
C VAL A 240 2.73 -10.36 -10.66
N ALA A 241 1.91 -9.59 -11.36
CA ALA A 241 0.45 -9.71 -11.27
C ALA A 241 -0.05 -10.93 -12.07
N ASP A 242 -0.18 -12.08 -11.41
CA ASP A 242 -0.78 -13.28 -12.00
C ASP A 242 -2.31 -13.27 -11.85
N PRO A 243 -3.10 -13.22 -12.93
CA PRO A 243 -4.57 -13.26 -12.86
C PRO A 243 -5.13 -14.52 -12.21
N ALA A 244 -4.36 -15.61 -12.14
CA ALA A 244 -4.78 -16.82 -11.45
C ALA A 244 -4.73 -16.69 -9.92
N GLN A 245 -4.00 -15.70 -9.39
CA GLN A 245 -3.75 -15.51 -7.96
C GLN A 245 -4.15 -14.13 -7.43
N ALA A 246 -4.54 -13.20 -8.32
CA ALA A 246 -4.79 -11.82 -7.96
C ALA A 246 -5.87 -11.18 -8.85
N LEU A 247 -6.54 -10.16 -8.31
CA LEU A 247 -7.37 -9.26 -9.12
C LEU A 247 -6.49 -8.17 -9.73
N VAL A 248 -6.60 -7.98 -11.04
CA VAL A 248 -6.02 -6.82 -11.72
C VAL A 248 -7.15 -5.89 -12.10
N LEU A 249 -7.13 -4.68 -11.57
CA LEU A 249 -8.20 -3.69 -11.74
C LEU A 249 -7.65 -2.45 -12.41
N ASP A 250 -8.46 -1.82 -13.27
CA ASP A 250 -8.18 -0.51 -13.82
C ASP A 250 -8.93 0.58 -13.03
N HIS A 251 -8.31 1.76 -12.91
CA HIS A 251 -8.96 2.96 -12.38
C HIS A 251 -10.33 3.27 -12.99
N ALA A 252 -10.56 2.93 -14.26
CA ALA A 252 -11.84 3.09 -14.94
C ALA A 252 -12.97 2.26 -14.31
N GLN A 253 -12.64 1.21 -13.55
CA GLN A 253 -13.61 0.37 -12.83
C GLN A 253 -13.89 0.87 -11.41
N LEU A 254 -13.23 1.94 -10.96
CA LEU A 254 -13.44 2.53 -9.64
C LEU A 254 -14.54 3.62 -9.66
N PRO A 255 -15.31 3.74 -8.57
CA PRO A 255 -15.17 3.00 -7.31
C PRO A 255 -15.89 1.63 -7.26
N GLU A 256 -16.74 1.33 -8.23
CA GLU A 256 -17.69 0.21 -8.22
C GLU A 256 -17.00 -1.15 -7.98
N ALA A 257 -15.84 -1.37 -8.58
CA ALA A 257 -15.08 -2.62 -8.44
C ALA A 257 -14.70 -2.96 -6.99
N ILE A 258 -14.57 -1.97 -6.10
CA ILE A 258 -14.29 -2.25 -4.68
C ILE A 258 -15.46 -3.04 -4.08
N GLU A 259 -16.69 -2.59 -4.31
CA GLU A 259 -17.87 -3.25 -3.79
C GLU A 259 -18.21 -4.53 -4.56
N GLN A 260 -18.12 -4.51 -5.89
CA GLN A 260 -18.60 -5.58 -6.75
C GLN A 260 -17.61 -6.73 -6.89
N LEU A 261 -16.30 -6.42 -6.94
CA LEU A 261 -15.26 -7.40 -7.28
C LEU A 261 -14.38 -7.75 -6.08
N VAL A 262 -14.08 -6.77 -5.23
CA VAL A 262 -13.13 -6.97 -4.12
C VAL A 262 -13.84 -7.50 -2.88
N LEU A 263 -14.85 -6.80 -2.37
CA LEU A 263 -15.52 -7.17 -1.12
C LEU A 263 -16.04 -8.62 -1.12
N PRO A 264 -16.71 -9.15 -2.16
CA PRO A 264 -17.25 -10.52 -2.14
C PRO A 264 -16.17 -11.61 -2.00
N ARG A 265 -14.91 -11.29 -2.29
CA ARG A 265 -13.78 -12.21 -2.23
C ARG A 265 -12.98 -12.12 -0.93
N LEU A 266 -13.31 -11.16 -0.06
CA LEU A 266 -12.67 -11.05 1.24
C LEU A 266 -13.25 -12.08 2.20
N SER A 267 -12.40 -12.61 3.07
CA SER A 267 -12.80 -13.46 4.20
C SER A 267 -13.60 -12.71 5.29
N TRP A 268 -13.83 -11.41 5.10
CA TRP A 268 -14.58 -10.53 5.98
C TRP A 268 -15.54 -9.66 5.17
N GLN A 269 -16.72 -9.41 5.73
CA GLN A 269 -17.74 -8.55 5.12
C GLN A 269 -18.11 -7.40 6.08
N PRO A 270 -18.21 -6.15 5.58
CA PRO A 270 -18.77 -5.05 6.36
C PRO A 270 -20.23 -5.34 6.76
N ASP A 271 -20.62 -4.94 7.97
CA ASP A 271 -22.03 -4.94 8.36
C ASP A 271 -22.83 -3.85 7.63
N ALA A 272 -24.15 -3.83 7.78
CA ALA A 272 -25.00 -2.89 7.04
C ALA A 272 -24.66 -1.40 7.33
N PRO A 273 -24.41 -0.97 8.58
CA PRO A 273 -23.90 0.38 8.86
C PRO A 273 -22.56 0.68 8.18
N ALA A 274 -21.58 -0.20 8.29
CA ALA A 274 -20.26 -0.04 7.68
C ALA A 274 -20.37 0.01 6.15
N MET A 275 -21.23 -0.81 5.54
CA MET A 275 -21.47 -0.82 4.10
C MET A 275 -22.02 0.53 3.61
N ARG A 276 -22.94 1.16 4.35
CA ARG A 276 -23.44 2.50 4.01
C ARG A 276 -22.36 3.56 4.08
N ALA A 277 -21.56 3.56 5.17
CA ALA A 277 -20.46 4.50 5.34
C ALA A 277 -19.38 4.30 4.26
N LEU A 278 -19.08 3.05 3.91
CA LEU A 278 -18.16 2.67 2.85
C LEU A 278 -18.63 3.23 1.50
N ARG A 279 -19.90 3.02 1.11
CA ARG A 279 -20.48 3.57 -0.13
C ARG A 279 -20.46 5.10 -0.16
N GLU A 280 -20.80 5.75 0.95
CA GLU A 280 -20.69 7.21 1.05
C GLU A 280 -19.24 7.66 0.87
N ARG A 281 -18.28 6.98 1.50
CA ARG A 281 -16.86 7.31 1.35
C ARG A 281 -16.39 7.11 -0.08
N LEU A 282 -16.81 6.06 -0.77
CA LEU A 282 -16.45 5.80 -2.16
C LEU A 282 -16.95 6.87 -3.13
N SER A 283 -18.04 7.58 -2.80
CA SER A 283 -18.54 8.71 -3.62
C SER A 283 -17.63 9.94 -3.61
N ARG A 284 -16.61 10.00 -2.74
CA ARG A 284 -15.74 11.17 -2.53
C ARG A 284 -14.30 10.87 -2.96
N HIS A 285 -13.59 11.88 -3.45
CA HIS A 285 -12.20 11.75 -3.90
C HIS A 285 -11.28 11.23 -2.78
N GLY A 286 -10.37 10.32 -3.13
CA GLY A 286 -9.49 9.65 -2.15
C GLY A 286 -8.65 10.63 -1.33
N LYS A 287 -7.92 11.56 -1.94
CA LYS A 287 -7.06 12.48 -1.17
C LYS A 287 -7.72 13.81 -0.79
N ARG A 288 -8.96 14.05 -1.25
CA ARG A 288 -9.66 15.34 -1.16
C ARG A 288 -11.12 15.05 -0.80
N PRO A 289 -11.41 14.66 0.45
CA PRO A 289 -12.71 14.10 0.84
C PRO A 289 -13.89 15.09 0.72
N HIS A 290 -13.63 16.36 0.43
CA HIS A 290 -14.63 17.39 0.14
C HIS A 290 -15.05 17.44 -1.33
N GLU A 291 -14.31 16.78 -2.23
CA GLU A 291 -14.62 16.70 -3.66
C GLU A 291 -15.30 15.36 -3.99
N PRO A 292 -16.23 15.32 -4.96
CA PRO A 292 -16.78 14.06 -5.45
C PRO A 292 -15.69 13.24 -6.17
N PHE A 293 -15.85 11.92 -6.16
CA PHE A 293 -15.07 11.07 -7.06
C PHE A 293 -15.51 11.31 -8.51
N ALA A 294 -14.56 11.43 -9.42
CA ALA A 294 -14.82 11.59 -10.85
C ALA A 294 -13.69 10.97 -11.68
N GLN A 295 -14.05 10.44 -12.84
CA GLN A 295 -13.11 10.00 -13.86
C GLN A 295 -12.52 11.25 -14.53
N ASP A 296 -11.21 11.46 -14.42
CA ASP A 296 -10.51 12.67 -14.93
C ASP A 296 -9.51 12.37 -16.07
N THR A 297 -9.55 11.18 -16.66
CA THR A 297 -8.58 10.76 -17.70
C THR A 297 -8.58 11.69 -18.92
N SER A 298 -9.74 12.04 -19.47
CA SER A 298 -9.84 12.95 -20.62
C SER A 298 -9.27 14.35 -20.31
N ASP A 299 -9.54 14.87 -19.12
CA ASP A 299 -9.02 16.17 -18.68
C ASP A 299 -7.50 16.15 -18.51
N LYS A 300 -6.94 15.03 -18.03
CA LYS A 300 -5.48 14.86 -17.95
C LYS A 300 -4.86 14.78 -19.34
N HIS A 301 -5.51 14.08 -20.28
CA HIS A 301 -5.06 14.02 -21.67
C HIS A 301 -5.03 15.40 -22.31
N ALA A 302 -6.08 16.21 -22.13
CA ALA A 302 -6.14 17.56 -22.68
C ALA A 302 -4.98 18.47 -22.21
N LYS A 303 -4.42 18.19 -21.02
CA LYS A 303 -3.29 18.94 -20.43
C LYS A 303 -1.92 18.39 -20.82
N ALA A 304 -1.85 17.29 -21.56
CA ALA A 304 -0.59 16.63 -21.89
C ALA A 304 0.10 17.22 -23.14
N SER A 305 1.36 17.62 -22.98
CA SER A 305 2.22 18.01 -24.10
C SER A 305 2.60 16.79 -24.98
N THR A 306 3.04 17.06 -26.21
CA THR A 306 3.56 16.01 -27.12
C THR A 306 4.72 15.23 -26.49
N ALA A 307 5.59 15.91 -25.74
CA ALA A 307 6.72 15.28 -25.05
C ALA A 307 6.26 14.29 -23.96
N LEU A 308 5.27 14.66 -23.14
CA LEU A 308 4.72 13.76 -22.12
C LEU A 308 4.04 12.54 -22.74
N ARG A 309 3.33 12.73 -23.86
CA ARG A 309 2.73 11.63 -24.62
C ARG A 309 3.78 10.64 -25.10
N ALA A 310 4.85 11.13 -25.73
CA ALA A 310 5.93 10.29 -26.22
C ALA A 310 6.64 9.53 -25.07
N LEU A 311 6.86 10.18 -23.92
CA LEU A 311 7.47 9.56 -22.75
C LEU A 311 6.59 8.46 -22.14
N ALA A 312 5.28 8.70 -22.00
CA ALA A 312 4.33 7.70 -21.51
C ALA A 312 4.24 6.50 -22.46
N GLU A 313 4.15 6.76 -23.77
CA GLU A 313 4.14 5.72 -24.81
C GLU A 313 5.40 4.85 -24.74
N GLN A 314 6.57 5.48 -24.62
CA GLN A 314 7.84 4.76 -24.62
C GLN A 314 8.07 3.92 -23.36
N TRP A 315 7.78 4.48 -22.18
CA TRP A 315 8.24 3.89 -20.92
C TRP A 315 7.16 3.18 -20.11
N MET A 316 5.87 3.43 -20.39
CA MET A 316 4.78 2.97 -19.53
C MET A 316 3.71 2.18 -20.30
N ALA A 317 3.34 2.61 -21.51
CA ALA A 317 2.26 2.00 -22.29
C ALA A 317 2.41 0.49 -22.56
N PRO A 318 3.60 -0.06 -22.89
CA PRO A 318 3.73 -1.49 -23.17
C PRO A 318 3.35 -2.35 -21.95
N HIS A 319 3.74 -1.91 -20.75
CA HIS A 319 3.45 -2.61 -19.51
C HIS A 319 1.98 -2.45 -19.09
N TYR A 320 1.41 -1.27 -19.33
CA TYR A 320 -0.02 -1.05 -19.12
C TYR A 320 -0.88 -1.93 -20.01
N GLN A 321 -0.56 -2.07 -21.30
CA GLN A 321 -1.29 -2.95 -22.22
C GLN A 321 -1.30 -4.41 -21.74
N GLN A 322 -0.17 -4.89 -21.19
CA GLN A 322 -0.11 -6.22 -20.57
C GLN A 322 -1.05 -6.35 -19.37
N LEU A 323 -1.11 -5.34 -18.50
CA LEU A 323 -2.02 -5.32 -17.35
C LEU A 323 -3.49 -5.22 -17.78
N ARG A 324 -3.79 -4.45 -18.83
CA ARG A 324 -5.14 -4.31 -19.38
C ARG A 324 -5.68 -5.61 -19.94
N ALA A 325 -4.85 -6.35 -20.68
CA ALA A 325 -5.24 -7.67 -21.18
C ALA A 325 -5.58 -8.64 -20.04
N ARG A 326 -4.97 -8.48 -18.86
CA ARG A 326 -5.29 -9.24 -17.65
C ARG A 326 -6.61 -8.83 -17.02
N CYS A 327 -6.91 -7.52 -16.94
CA CYS A 327 -8.23 -7.05 -16.50
C CYS A 327 -9.34 -7.64 -17.37
N GLU A 328 -9.19 -7.55 -18.70
CA GLU A 328 -10.21 -8.05 -19.64
C GLU A 328 -10.40 -9.57 -19.57
N ALA A 329 -9.35 -10.32 -19.23
CA ALA A 329 -9.48 -11.75 -18.99
C ALA A 329 -10.33 -12.04 -17.75
N HIS A 330 -10.20 -11.24 -16.70
CA HIS A 330 -11.00 -11.35 -15.48
C HIS A 330 -12.47 -11.00 -15.73
N ASP A 331 -12.73 -9.87 -16.40
CA ASP A 331 -14.09 -9.43 -16.74
C ASP A 331 -14.83 -10.49 -17.59
N ARG A 332 -14.13 -11.12 -18.56
CA ARG A 332 -14.69 -12.20 -19.37
C ARG A 332 -15.02 -13.45 -18.55
N ALA A 333 -14.15 -13.83 -17.61
CA ALA A 333 -14.36 -15.00 -16.76
C ALA A 333 -15.58 -14.81 -15.83
N GLU A 334 -15.77 -13.62 -15.29
CA GLU A 334 -16.93 -13.28 -14.46
C GLU A 334 -18.23 -13.32 -15.28
N THR A 335 -18.24 -12.67 -16.45
CA THR A 335 -19.42 -12.64 -17.34
C THR A 335 -19.87 -14.06 -17.76
N LEU A 336 -18.92 -14.95 -18.05
CA LEU A 336 -19.22 -16.34 -18.40
C LEU A 336 -19.77 -17.15 -17.22
N THR A 337 -19.35 -16.83 -16.00
CA THR A 337 -19.81 -17.49 -14.78
C THR A 337 -21.24 -17.05 -14.44
N GLU A 338 -21.57 -15.77 -14.62
CA GLU A 338 -22.93 -15.24 -14.44
C GLU A 338 -23.91 -15.76 -15.49
N ALA A 339 -23.47 -15.93 -16.75
CA ALA A 339 -24.31 -16.47 -17.83
C ALA A 339 -24.58 -17.98 -17.72
N ALA A 340 -23.85 -18.70 -16.86
CA ALA A 340 -23.97 -20.14 -16.66
C ALA A 340 -24.88 -20.53 -15.46
N ILE A 341 -25.43 -19.54 -14.75
CA ILE A 341 -26.32 -19.69 -13.58
C ILE A 341 -27.76 -19.35 -13.98
#